data_AF-A0A0A9C0B8-F1
#
_entry.id   AF-A0A0A9C0B8-F1
#
_cell.length_a   1.000
_cell.length_b   1.000
_cell.length_c   1.000
_cell.angle_alpha   90.00
_cell.angle_beta   90.00
_cell.angle_gamma   90.00
#
_symmetry.space_group_name_H-M   'P 1'
#
loop_
_entity.id
_entity.type
_entity.pdbx_description
1 polymer ?
#
loop_
_entity_poly.entity_id
_entity_poly.type
_entity_poly.pdbx_seq_one_letter_code
_entity_poly.pdbx_strand_id
1 'polypeptide(L)'
;MYIKIESMRLDWYSNPKHQALIRTDLYQGIIDTIAARGACASEAGLRIMLPKSFPGCDRDIHARFLDAMTLDQRFGKPDYFVTRIGRR
;
A
#
# COMPACT_ATOMS: atom_id res chain seq x y z
N MET A 1 7.58 -19.84 -11.39
CA MET A 1 8.17 -18.60 -11.96
C MET A 1 7.74 -17.35 -11.20
N TYR A 2 6.43 -17.13 -10.94
CA TYR A 2 5.90 -15.97 -10.20
C TYR A 2 6.49 -15.79 -8.78
N ILE A 3 6.53 -16.87 -7.98
CA ILE A 3 7.04 -16.83 -6.59
C ILE A 3 8.46 -16.28 -6.54
N LYS A 4 9.36 -16.73 -7.43
CA LYS A 4 10.75 -16.28 -7.49
C LYS A 4 10.88 -14.77 -7.75
N ILE A 5 10.02 -14.22 -8.60
CA ILE A 5 10.00 -12.78 -8.93
C ILE A 5 9.49 -11.99 -7.74
N GLU A 6 8.40 -12.41 -7.10
CA GLU A 6 7.86 -11.72 -5.92
C GLU A 6 8.80 -11.82 -4.71
N SER A 7 9.51 -12.94 -4.52
CA SER A 7 10.57 -13.05 -3.51
C SER A 7 11.67 -12.02 -3.74
N MET A 8 12.17 -11.89 -4.98
CA MET A 8 13.20 -10.88 -5.31
C MET A 8 12.71 -9.45 -5.09
N ARG A 9 11.43 -9.17 -5.36
CA ARG A 9 10.82 -7.85 -5.09
C ARG A 9 10.73 -7.60 -3.58
N LEU A 10 10.32 -8.61 -2.81
CA LEU A 10 10.18 -8.52 -1.36
C LEU A 10 11.55 -8.35 -0.68
N ASP A 11 12.59 -9.03 -1.18
CA ASP A 11 13.98 -8.84 -0.74
C ASP A 11 14.47 -7.41 -0.94
N TRP A 12 14.09 -6.79 -2.07
CA TRP A 12 14.41 -5.38 -2.33
C TRP A 12 13.73 -4.44 -1.31
N TYR A 13 12.44 -4.65 -1.03
CA TYR A 13 11.70 -3.85 -0.04
C TYR A 13 12.18 -4.08 1.40
N SER A 14 12.68 -5.27 1.71
CA SER A 14 13.20 -5.61 3.03
C SER A 14 14.54 -4.91 3.34
N ASN A 15 15.24 -4.39 2.33
CA ASN A 15 16.53 -3.73 2.53
C ASN A 15 16.35 -2.33 3.18
N PRO A 16 16.99 -2.05 4.33
CA PRO A 16 16.86 -0.77 5.04
C PRO A 16 17.19 0.46 4.17
N LYS A 17 18.12 0.33 3.22
CA LYS A 17 18.51 1.44 2.32
C LYS A 17 17.37 1.85 1.39
N HIS A 18 16.64 0.88 0.85
CA HIS A 18 15.49 1.14 -0.02
C HIS A 18 14.29 1.61 0.79
N GLN A 19 14.13 1.09 2.01
CA GLN A 19 13.07 1.50 2.91
C GLN A 19 13.15 2.97 3.30
N ALA A 20 14.36 3.53 3.45
CA ALA A 20 14.57 4.96 3.71
C ALA A 20 14.00 5.83 2.57
N LEU A 21 14.27 5.48 1.30
CA LEU A 21 13.75 6.19 0.12
C LEU A 21 12.22 6.14 0.04
N ILE A 22 11.63 4.97 0.30
CA ILE A 22 10.17 4.80 0.29
C ILE A 22 9.52 5.60 1.41
N ARG A 23 10.16 5.66 2.58
CA ARG A 23 9.67 6.44 3.72
C ARG A 23 9.76 7.93 3.46
N THR A 24 10.86 8.42 2.89
CA THR A 24 10.96 9.84 2.53
C THR A 24 9.86 10.20 1.54
N ASP A 25 9.67 9.42 0.48
CA ASP A 25 8.64 9.68 -0.53
C ASP A 25 7.21 9.67 0.07
N LEU A 26 6.89 8.67 0.89
CA LEU A 26 5.56 8.54 1.48
C LEU A 26 5.27 9.58 2.58
N TYR A 27 6.26 9.88 3.42
CA TYR A 27 6.10 10.78 4.56
C TYR A 27 6.51 12.21 4.24
N GLN A 28 6.99 12.53 3.04
CA GLN A 28 7.44 13.90 2.72
C GLN A 28 6.36 14.93 3.10
N GLY A 29 5.12 14.74 2.64
CA GLY A 29 4.02 15.66 2.99
C GLY A 29 3.65 15.66 4.48
N ILE A 30 3.84 14.55 5.18
CA ILE A 30 3.60 14.46 6.63
C ILE A 30 4.73 15.18 7.39
N ILE A 31 5.98 14.99 7.00
CA ILE A 31 7.14 15.70 7.54
C ILE A 31 7.00 17.19 7.28
N ASP A 32 6.55 17.61 6.10
CA ASP A 32 6.34 19.02 5.76
C ASP A 32 5.26 19.66 6.66
N THR A 33 4.15 18.95 6.90
CA THR A 33 3.08 19.43 7.79
C THR A 33 3.46 19.38 9.28
N ILE A 34 4.30 18.44 9.68
CA ILE A 34 4.85 18.33 11.04
C ILE A 34 5.92 19.39 11.29
N ALA A 35 6.79 19.66 10.32
CA ALA A 35 7.77 20.73 10.37
C ALA A 35 7.10 22.10 10.49
N ALA A 36 5.96 22.30 9.80
CA ALA A 36 5.13 23.48 9.97
C ALA A 36 4.44 23.58 11.36
N ARG A 37 4.29 22.47 12.09
CA ARG A 37 3.60 22.40 13.41
C ARG A 37 4.49 22.04 14.60
N GLY A 38 5.80 21.89 14.42
CA GLY A 38 6.78 21.71 15.48
C GLY A 38 6.70 20.39 16.28
N ALA A 39 6.19 19.30 15.71
CA ALA A 39 6.09 18.01 16.42
C ALA A 39 7.23 17.04 16.06
N CYS A 40 7.64 16.18 17.00
CA CYS A 40 8.72 15.20 16.78
C CYS A 40 8.24 14.00 15.95
N ALA A 41 8.82 13.82 14.76
CA ALA A 41 8.55 12.71 13.84
C ALA A 41 9.31 11.40 14.20
N SER A 42 10.00 11.36 15.34
CA SER A 42 10.97 10.32 15.70
C SER A 42 10.35 9.00 16.21
N GLU A 43 9.07 8.97 16.58
CA GLU A 43 8.40 7.80 17.16
C GLU A 43 7.72 6.87 16.13
N ALA A 44 7.68 7.24 14.84
CA ALA A 44 7.08 6.41 13.78
C ALA A 44 8.01 5.23 13.42
N GLY A 45 7.94 4.18 14.25
CA GLY A 45 8.89 3.08 14.33
C GLY A 45 9.15 2.20 13.09
N LEU A 46 10.08 1.27 13.31
CA LEU A 46 10.70 0.30 12.41
C LEU A 46 9.74 -0.74 11.79
N ARG A 47 8.70 -0.31 11.05
CA ARG A 47 7.92 -1.20 10.17
C ARG A 47 8.46 -1.15 8.74
N ILE A 48 8.77 -2.31 8.14
CA ILE A 48 9.01 -2.42 6.69
C ILE A 48 7.72 -1.99 6.01
N MET A 49 7.79 -0.96 5.17
CA MET A 49 6.61 -0.41 4.50
C MET A 49 6.61 -0.86 3.06
N LEU A 50 5.68 -1.76 2.78
CA LEU A 50 5.35 -2.14 1.42
C LEU A 50 4.55 -1.00 0.76
N PRO A 51 4.89 -0.62 -0.48
CA PRO A 51 4.08 0.31 -1.25
C PRO A 51 2.76 -0.35 -1.65
N LYS A 52 1.74 0.47 -1.95
CA LYS A 52 0.41 0.02 -2.43
C LYS A 52 0.49 -0.83 -3.71
N SER A 53 1.57 -0.72 -4.49
CA SER A 53 1.80 -1.52 -5.70
C SER A 53 2.20 -2.98 -5.42
N PHE A 54 2.50 -3.34 -4.17
CA PHE A 54 2.80 -4.72 -3.80
C PHE A 54 1.49 -5.50 -3.57
N PRO A 55 1.20 -6.54 -4.38
CA PRO A 55 -0.07 -7.25 -4.30
C PRO A 55 -0.20 -7.99 -2.97
N GLY A 56 -1.34 -7.82 -2.31
CA GLY A 56 -1.64 -8.50 -1.05
C GLY A 56 -1.01 -7.88 0.20
N CYS A 57 -0.35 -6.71 0.11
CA CYS A 57 -0.03 -5.95 1.31
C CYS A 57 -1.30 -5.31 1.91
N ASP A 58 -1.27 -5.01 3.22
CA ASP A 58 -2.39 -4.34 3.93
C ASP A 58 -2.90 -3.10 3.18
N ARG A 59 -1.99 -2.31 2.59
CA ARG A 59 -2.33 -1.09 1.85
C ARG A 59 -3.00 -1.36 0.51
N ASP A 60 -2.58 -2.40 -0.21
CA ASP A 60 -3.20 -2.82 -1.47
C ASP A 60 -4.64 -3.31 -1.22
N ILE A 61 -4.82 -4.15 -0.20
CA ILE A 61 -6.14 -4.65 0.21
C ILE A 61 -7.06 -3.49 0.61
N HIS A 62 -6.56 -2.59 1.46
CA HIS A 62 -7.35 -1.43 1.88
C HIS A 62 -7.72 -0.51 0.71
N ALA A 63 -6.80 -0.30 -0.23
CA ALA A 63 -7.08 0.51 -1.39
C ALA A 63 -8.12 -0.11 -2.33
N ARG A 64 -8.05 -1.42 -2.58
CA ARG A 64 -9.07 -2.14 -3.38
C ARG A 64 -10.43 -2.11 -2.72
N PHE A 65 -10.45 -2.20 -1.38
CA PHE A 65 -11.68 -2.09 -0.62
C PHE A 65 -12.31 -0.70 -0.78
N LEU A 66 -11.53 0.37 -0.63
CA LEU A 66 -12.01 1.73 -0.84
C LEU A 66 -12.49 1.95 -2.27
N ASP A 67 -11.77 1.41 -3.26
CA ASP A 67 -12.19 1.48 -4.67
C ASP A 67 -13.50 0.73 -4.94
N ALA A 68 -13.73 -0.41 -4.28
CA ALA A 68 -15.03 -1.08 -4.33
C ALA A 68 -16.12 -0.25 -3.65
N MET A 69 -15.82 0.41 -2.52
CA MET A 69 -16.77 1.29 -1.83
C MET A 69 -17.14 2.53 -2.64
N THR A 70 -16.20 3.13 -3.39
CA THR A 70 -16.52 4.28 -4.25
C THR A 70 -17.45 3.88 -5.39
N LEU A 71 -17.33 2.66 -5.91
CA LEU A 71 -18.27 2.11 -6.88
C LEU A 71 -19.66 1.89 -6.26
N ASP A 72 -19.73 1.29 -5.07
CA ASP A 72 -20.98 1.08 -4.33
C ASP A 72 -21.69 2.40 -4.00
N GLN A 73 -20.93 3.43 -3.59
CA GLN A 73 -21.48 4.76 -3.34
C GLN A 73 -22.00 5.43 -4.61
N ARG A 74 -21.32 5.24 -5.74
CA ARG A 74 -21.68 5.90 -7.01
C ARG A 74 -22.85 5.22 -7.72
N PHE A 75 -22.89 3.90 -7.70
CA PHE A 75 -23.85 3.10 -8.48
C PHE A 75 -24.90 2.41 -7.61
N GLY A 76 -24.80 2.52 -6.28
CA GLY A 76 -25.63 1.78 -5.35
C GLY A 76 -25.13 0.35 -5.14
N LYS A 77 -25.86 -0.39 -4.30
CA LYS A 77 -25.52 -1.76 -3.94
C LYS A 77 -25.50 -2.65 -5.19
N PRO A 78 -24.41 -3.39 -5.45
CA PRO A 78 -24.37 -4.30 -6.58
C PRO A 78 -25.35 -5.45 -6.36
N ASP A 79 -26.31 -5.60 -7.27
CA ASP A 79 -27.31 -6.68 -7.22
C ASP A 79 -26.71 -8.05 -7.58
N TYR A 80 -25.58 -8.08 -8.30
CA TYR A 80 -24.94 -9.31 -8.77
C TYR A 80 -23.41 -9.25 -8.68
N PHE A 81 -22.80 -10.30 -8.12
CA PHE A 81 -21.35 -10.50 -8.14
C PHE A 81 -20.97 -11.52 -9.22
N VAL A 82 -20.45 -11.07 -10.36
CA VAL A 82 -19.96 -11.97 -11.41
C VAL A 82 -18.48 -12.27 -11.16
N THR A 83 -18.18 -13.44 -10.59
CA THR A 83 -16.81 -13.97 -10.55
C THR A 83 -16.60 -14.89 -11.74
N ARG A 84 -15.89 -14.40 -12.77
CA ARG A 84 -15.46 -15.26 -13.88
C ARG A 84 -14.33 -16.17 -13.39
N ILE A 85 -14.69 -17.36 -12.90
CA ILE A 85 -13.73 -18.44 -12.67
C ILE A 85 -13.26 -18.92 -14.04
N GLY A 86 -12.04 -18.53 -14.42
CA GLY A 86 -11.35 -19.09 -15.57
C GLY A 86 -10.92 -20.52 -15.23
N ARG A 87 -11.61 -21.52 -15.78
CA ARG A 87 -11.08 -22.88 -15.84
C ARG A 87 -9.89 -22.87 -16.82
N ARG A 88 -8.70 -23.17 -16.30
CA ARG A 88 -7.57 -23.72 -17.07
C ARG A 88 -7.41 -25.18 -16.65
#